data_AF-A0A3C2ED97-F1
#
_entry.id   AF-A0A3C2ED97-F1
#
_cell.length_a   1.000
_cell.length_b   1.000
_cell.length_c   1.000
_cell.angle_alpha   90.00
_cell.angle_beta   90.00
_cell.angle_gamma   90.00
#
_symmetry.space_group_name_H-M   'P 1'
#
loop_
_entity.id
_entity.type
_entity.pdbx_description
1 polymer ?
#
loop_
_entity_poly.entity_id
_entity_poly.type
_entity_poly.pdbx_seq_one_letter_code
_entity_poly.pdbx_strand_id
1 'polypeptide(L)'
;MAANIVRKLFSLSLWNTSAAAINFVANVLIARILGIDVFGEFAYLSSLAALFSLIFIVIPPNYAIMRYQDDEKFKFVFTSFFILINVLLIIPVLIFQHLTQIPFWLFYIFVFSTSFQIYMDTCLQAENKLNHYYFLIFAQALIKIILLGFMLLPGWISDFEGLILIISFAQFVIAIYFIVNRLTVFVESLKYFGQMFRTILAEINSFYPYYFNISLKKLDSNIIILLFEPLVSKEVLGVYSLITKVFQFITGLVRTAESLFLFKKNIQKYQNSFIKNAFFISAFLQFSMILVGLIYMKSTAGSYYTFWLILLSFLMYPYVFFIKARAFFLSLYKNFHINISYALFLLPPSICFIIFQLTDLNLGLNELILMLFSSSLLQMIYLVIME
;
A
#
# COMPACT_ATOMS: atom_id res chain seq x y z
N MET A 1 -23.39 -24.99 9.64
CA MET A 1 -22.79 -24.04 10.62
C MET A 1 -22.28 -22.83 9.85
N ALA A 2 -22.90 -21.66 10.00
CA ALA A 2 -22.51 -20.47 9.22
C ALA A 2 -21.05 -20.07 9.54
N ALA A 3 -20.25 -19.82 8.51
CA ALA A 3 -18.85 -19.47 8.69
C ALA A 3 -18.74 -18.07 9.33
N ASN A 4 -18.16 -17.98 10.53
CA ASN A 4 -18.05 -16.72 11.25
C ASN A 4 -16.84 -15.90 10.74
N ILE A 5 -17.12 -14.82 10.01
CA ILE A 5 -16.09 -13.95 9.45
C ILE A 5 -15.28 -13.24 10.53
N VAL A 6 -15.90 -12.84 11.64
CA VAL A 6 -15.24 -12.09 12.71
C VAL A 6 -14.12 -12.92 13.33
N ARG A 7 -14.40 -14.19 13.62
CA ARG A 7 -13.39 -15.13 14.13
C ARG A 7 -12.24 -15.34 13.15
N LYS A 8 -12.55 -15.44 11.84
CA LYS A 8 -11.53 -15.61 10.81
C LYS A 8 -10.66 -14.36 10.67
N LEU A 9 -11.27 -13.17 10.64
CA LEU A 9 -10.55 -11.89 10.59
C LEU A 9 -9.67 -11.72 11.81
N PHE A 10 -10.17 -12.00 13.02
CA PHE A 10 -9.37 -11.91 14.24
C PHE A 10 -8.12 -12.80 14.21
N SER A 11 -8.26 -14.05 13.76
CA SER A 11 -7.09 -14.94 13.64
C SER A 11 -6.06 -14.46 12.60
N LEU A 12 -6.49 -13.78 11.54
CA LEU A 12 -5.62 -13.22 10.51
C LEU A 12 -5.03 -11.86 10.90
N SER A 13 -5.77 -11.08 11.69
CA SER A 13 -5.41 -9.71 12.00
C SER A 13 -4.28 -9.61 13.00
N LEU A 14 -4.04 -10.61 13.84
CA LEU A 14 -3.01 -10.55 14.89
C LEU A 14 -1.63 -10.15 14.32
N TRP A 15 -1.12 -10.91 13.35
CA TRP A 15 0.18 -10.62 12.73
C TRP A 15 0.18 -9.31 11.95
N ASN A 16 -0.91 -9.01 11.23
CA ASN A 16 -1.04 -7.76 10.47
C ASN A 16 -1.04 -6.53 11.38
N THR A 17 -1.81 -6.58 12.46
CA THR A 17 -1.91 -5.50 13.45
C THR A 17 -0.59 -5.31 14.18
N SER A 18 0.10 -6.39 14.56
CA SER A 18 1.43 -6.30 15.15
C SER A 18 2.45 -5.67 14.19
N ALA A 19 2.45 -6.07 12.92
CA ALA A 19 3.33 -5.49 11.91
C ALA A 19 3.02 -4.00 11.68
N ALA A 20 1.74 -3.67 11.57
CA ALA A 20 1.28 -2.29 11.42
C ALA A 20 1.67 -1.44 12.64
N ALA A 21 1.55 -1.97 13.86
CA ALA A 21 1.93 -1.27 15.09
C ALA A 21 3.44 -1.02 15.16
N ILE A 22 4.27 -2.00 14.79
CA ILE A 22 5.73 -1.81 14.70
C ILE A 22 6.08 -0.71 13.69
N ASN A 23 5.46 -0.75 12.51
CA ASN A 23 5.65 0.30 11.49
C ASN A 23 5.17 1.68 11.97
N PHE A 24 4.12 1.71 12.79
CA PHE A 24 3.59 2.92 13.37
C PHE A 24 4.56 3.52 14.40
N VAL A 25 5.15 2.68 15.27
CA VAL A 25 6.21 3.08 16.21
C VAL A 25 7.47 3.55 15.47
N ALA A 26 7.85 2.89 14.38
CA ALA A 26 8.98 3.34 13.55
C ALA A 26 8.79 4.78 13.05
N ASN A 27 7.57 5.16 12.64
CA ASN A 27 7.28 6.54 12.23
C ASN A 27 7.36 7.52 13.41
N VAL A 28 6.94 7.12 14.62
CA VAL A 28 7.11 7.95 15.83
C VAL A 28 8.58 8.23 16.07
N LEU A 29 9.45 7.21 15.98
CA LEU A 29 10.89 7.37 16.20
C LEU A 29 11.50 8.33 15.18
N ILE A 30 11.19 8.17 13.90
CA ILE A 30 11.66 9.06 12.84
C ILE A 30 11.22 10.50 13.11
N ALA A 31 9.92 10.72 13.34
CA ALA A 31 9.38 12.07 13.53
C ALA A 31 9.89 12.76 14.81
N ARG A 32 10.09 12.02 15.90
CA ARG A 32 10.61 12.58 17.15
C ARG A 32 12.11 12.88 17.13
N ILE A 33 12.90 12.03 16.46
CA ILE A 33 14.36 12.18 16.44
C ILE A 33 14.77 13.20 15.37
N LEU A 34 14.17 13.16 14.18
CA LEU A 34 14.54 14.01 13.05
C LEU A 34 13.68 15.28 12.93
N GLY A 35 12.55 15.37 13.63
CA GLY A 35 11.63 16.49 13.55
C GLY A 35 10.53 16.33 12.49
N ILE A 36 9.48 17.15 12.61
CA ILE A 36 8.27 17.08 11.78
C ILE A 36 8.54 17.58 10.35
N ASP A 37 9.38 18.60 10.20
CA ASP A 37 9.74 19.16 8.89
C ASP A 37 10.50 18.15 8.02
N VAL A 38 11.50 17.48 8.61
CA VAL A 38 12.26 16.40 7.95
C VAL A 38 11.35 15.22 7.61
N PHE A 39 10.38 14.92 8.48
CA PHE A 39 9.37 13.90 8.18
C PHE A 39 8.48 14.30 6.99
N GLY A 40 8.16 15.58 6.82
CA GLY A 40 7.45 16.13 5.67
C GLY A 40 8.24 15.95 4.36
N GLU A 41 9.53 16.28 4.36
CA GLU A 41 10.42 16.05 3.21
C GLU A 41 10.56 14.56 2.88
N PHE A 42 10.71 13.73 3.91
CA PHE A 42 10.75 12.28 3.77
C PHE A 42 9.47 11.74 3.12
N ALA A 43 8.30 12.27 3.50
CA ALA A 43 7.02 11.88 2.94
C ALA A 43 6.89 12.24 1.45
N TYR A 44 7.41 13.41 1.05
CA TYR A 44 7.46 13.81 -0.36
C TYR A 44 8.38 12.89 -1.18
N LEU A 45 9.61 12.66 -0.73
CA LEU A 45 10.56 11.76 -1.42
C LEU A 45 10.01 10.33 -1.50
N SER A 46 9.36 9.85 -0.43
CA SER A 46 8.68 8.56 -0.42
C SER A 46 7.53 8.50 -1.44
N SER A 47 6.81 9.61 -1.64
CA SER A 47 5.71 9.70 -2.61
C SER A 47 6.22 9.63 -4.05
N LEU A 48 7.35 10.29 -4.34
CA LEU A 48 8.04 10.18 -5.64
C LEU A 48 8.53 8.75 -5.89
N ALA A 49 9.24 8.16 -4.92
CA ALA A 49 9.71 6.77 -5.02
C ALA A 49 8.55 5.79 -5.24
N ALA A 50 7.38 6.03 -4.63
CA ALA A 50 6.19 5.22 -4.81
C ALA A 50 5.62 5.31 -6.24
N LEU A 51 5.68 6.47 -6.91
CA LEU A 51 5.29 6.58 -8.32
C LEU A 51 6.29 5.88 -9.24
N PHE A 52 7.59 6.03 -8.98
CA PHE A 52 8.61 5.32 -9.73
C PHE A 52 8.48 3.81 -9.63
N SER A 53 7.93 3.30 -8.52
CA SER A 53 7.66 1.87 -8.38
C SER A 53 6.75 1.27 -9.46
N LEU A 54 5.97 2.09 -10.19
CA LEU A 54 5.12 1.65 -11.30
C LEU A 54 5.92 1.04 -12.45
N ILE A 55 7.14 1.52 -12.69
CA ILE A 55 8.00 1.05 -13.80
C ILE A 55 8.39 -0.42 -13.62
N PHE A 56 8.36 -0.90 -12.37
CA PHE A 56 8.76 -2.27 -12.03
C PHE A 56 7.59 -3.25 -12.06
N ILE A 57 6.35 -2.75 -12.17
CA ILE A 57 5.16 -3.58 -12.25
C ILE A 57 4.90 -3.87 -13.72
N VAL A 58 5.14 -5.12 -14.14
CA VAL A 58 4.95 -5.55 -15.54
C VAL A 58 3.93 -6.67 -15.66
N ILE A 59 3.58 -7.37 -14.59
CA ILE A 59 2.30 -8.10 -14.55
C ILE A 59 1.50 -7.49 -13.39
N PRO A 60 0.30 -6.94 -13.64
CA PRO A 60 -0.51 -6.35 -12.60
C PRO A 60 -0.84 -7.37 -11.48
N PRO A 61 -0.55 -7.09 -10.20
CA PRO A 61 -0.69 -8.07 -9.11
C PRO A 61 -2.11 -8.61 -8.95
N ASN A 62 -3.14 -7.75 -9.03
CA ASN A 62 -4.53 -8.18 -8.91
C ASN A 62 -4.95 -9.13 -10.04
N TYR A 63 -4.43 -8.92 -11.26
CA TYR A 63 -4.65 -9.84 -12.37
C TYR A 63 -3.96 -11.17 -12.09
N ALA A 64 -2.69 -11.13 -11.70
CA ALA A 64 -1.89 -12.31 -11.40
C ALA A 64 -2.53 -13.15 -10.28
N ILE A 65 -3.06 -12.54 -9.21
CA ILE A 65 -3.76 -13.25 -8.13
C ILE A 65 -4.94 -14.08 -8.66
N MET A 66 -5.73 -13.51 -9.57
CA MET A 66 -6.89 -14.20 -10.14
C MET A 66 -6.47 -15.27 -11.15
N ARG A 67 -5.52 -14.96 -12.03
CA ARG A 67 -5.02 -15.90 -13.05
C ARG A 67 -4.32 -17.12 -12.42
N TYR A 68 -3.59 -16.91 -11.33
CA TYR A 68 -2.93 -17.96 -10.55
C TYR A 68 -3.95 -18.92 -9.89
N GLN A 69 -5.15 -18.44 -9.56
CA GLN A 69 -6.24 -19.30 -9.06
C GLN A 69 -6.94 -20.08 -10.18
N ASP A 70 -6.93 -19.56 -11.41
CA ASP A 70 -7.64 -20.13 -12.56
C ASP A 70 -6.79 -21.14 -13.36
N ASP A 71 -5.45 -21.00 -13.38
CA ASP A 71 -4.51 -21.89 -14.09
C ASP A 71 -3.34 -22.34 -13.18
N GLU A 72 -3.28 -23.65 -12.91
CA GLU A 72 -2.24 -24.26 -12.06
C GLU A 72 -0.81 -24.08 -12.58
N LYS A 73 -0.63 -23.95 -13.90
CA LYS A 73 0.69 -23.77 -14.53
C LYS A 73 1.12 -22.31 -14.52
N PHE A 74 0.19 -21.37 -14.32
CA PHE A 74 0.48 -19.94 -14.32
C PHE A 74 1.49 -19.56 -13.22
N LYS A 75 1.55 -20.31 -12.11
CA LYS A 75 2.56 -20.11 -11.06
C LYS A 75 4.00 -20.15 -11.58
N PHE A 76 4.26 -21.06 -12.52
CA PHE A 76 5.59 -21.20 -13.09
C PHE A 76 5.87 -20.06 -14.06
N VAL A 77 4.89 -19.73 -14.91
CA VAL A 77 4.94 -18.60 -15.86
C VAL A 77 5.20 -17.27 -15.14
N PHE A 78 4.45 -16.99 -14.07
CA PHE A 78 4.59 -15.77 -13.27
C PHE A 78 5.96 -15.69 -12.59
N THR A 79 6.50 -16.82 -12.13
CA THR A 79 7.84 -16.88 -11.53
C THR A 79 8.94 -16.72 -12.59
N SER A 80 8.80 -17.30 -13.79
CA SER A 80 9.72 -17.04 -14.92
C SER A 80 9.74 -15.56 -15.27
N PHE A 81 8.56 -14.93 -15.29
CA PHE A 81 8.42 -13.51 -15.51
C PHE A 81 9.16 -12.69 -14.45
N PHE A 82 8.96 -13.03 -13.17
CA PHE A 82 9.65 -12.40 -12.04
C PHE A 82 11.19 -12.50 -12.17
N ILE A 83 11.72 -13.66 -12.56
CA ILE A 83 13.16 -13.84 -12.76
C ILE A 83 13.66 -12.91 -13.88
N LEU A 84 12.97 -12.87 -15.02
CA LEU A 84 13.37 -12.04 -16.16
C LEU A 84 13.36 -10.54 -15.81
N ILE A 85 12.27 -10.05 -15.18
CA ILE A 85 12.15 -8.62 -14.92
C ILE A 85 13.24 -8.14 -13.98
N ASN A 86 13.63 -8.95 -12.97
CA ASN A 86 14.70 -8.58 -12.04
C ASN A 86 16.08 -8.49 -12.70
N VAL A 87 16.33 -9.26 -13.76
CA VAL A 87 17.54 -9.09 -14.59
C VAL A 87 17.47 -7.78 -15.38
N LEU A 88 16.30 -7.45 -15.93
CA LEU A 88 16.10 -6.25 -16.74
C LEU A 88 16.02 -4.95 -15.91
N LEU A 89 15.85 -5.03 -14.59
CA LEU A 89 15.80 -3.87 -13.68
C LEU A 89 17.03 -2.96 -13.73
N ILE A 90 18.17 -3.45 -14.23
CA ILE A 90 19.40 -2.64 -14.36
C ILE A 90 19.15 -1.41 -15.26
N ILE A 91 18.38 -1.55 -16.34
CA ILE A 91 18.12 -0.49 -17.31
C ILE A 91 17.38 0.71 -16.67
N PRO A 92 16.21 0.54 -16.04
CA PRO A 92 15.55 1.66 -15.39
C PRO A 92 16.39 2.25 -14.25
N VAL A 93 17.08 1.43 -13.46
CA VAL A 93 17.94 1.93 -12.35
C VAL A 93 19.05 2.85 -12.87
N LEU A 94 19.68 2.54 -14.01
CA LEU A 94 20.68 3.41 -14.65
C LEU A 94 20.10 4.77 -15.08
N ILE A 95 18.91 4.76 -15.69
CA ILE A 95 18.22 5.98 -16.09
C ILE A 95 17.89 6.84 -14.86
N PHE A 96 17.51 6.20 -13.74
CA PHE A 96 17.10 6.90 -12.51
C PHE A 96 18.24 7.44 -11.66
N GLN A 97 19.42 6.82 -11.71
CA GLN A 97 20.61 7.35 -11.04
C GLN A 97 20.90 8.78 -11.50
N HIS A 98 20.68 9.08 -12.78
CA HIS A 98 20.87 10.43 -13.33
C HIS A 98 19.87 11.47 -12.82
N LEU A 99 18.72 11.05 -12.26
CA LEU A 99 17.65 11.94 -11.82
C LEU A 99 17.66 12.22 -10.31
N THR A 100 18.07 11.24 -9.50
CA THR A 100 17.83 11.25 -8.05
C THR A 100 19.08 11.42 -7.19
N GLN A 101 20.28 11.37 -7.79
CA GLN A 101 21.58 11.37 -7.11
C GLN A 101 21.81 10.23 -6.08
N ILE A 102 20.82 9.36 -5.85
CA ILE A 102 20.92 8.19 -4.99
C ILE A 102 21.95 7.21 -5.58
N PRO A 103 22.82 6.60 -4.76
CA PRO A 103 23.78 5.60 -5.22
C PRO A 103 23.10 4.46 -5.98
N PHE A 104 23.66 4.11 -7.15
CA PHE A 104 23.13 3.05 -8.03
C PHE A 104 22.81 1.75 -7.28
N TRP A 105 23.76 1.28 -6.47
CA TRP A 105 23.63 0.02 -5.75
C TRP A 105 22.47 0.06 -4.75
N LEU A 106 22.27 1.18 -4.06
CA LEU A 106 21.21 1.35 -3.06
C LEU A 106 19.84 1.34 -3.74
N PHE A 107 19.71 2.09 -4.84
CA PHE A 107 18.49 2.13 -5.62
C PHE A 107 18.18 0.76 -6.25
N TYR A 108 19.19 0.06 -6.77
CA TYR A 108 19.01 -1.30 -7.32
C TYR A 108 18.46 -2.27 -6.27
N ILE A 109 19.06 -2.30 -5.07
CA ILE A 109 18.58 -3.18 -3.98
C ILE A 109 17.15 -2.81 -3.58
N PHE A 110 16.82 -1.52 -3.48
CA PHE A 110 15.46 -1.06 -3.17
C PHE A 110 14.43 -1.50 -4.20
N VAL A 111 14.76 -1.39 -5.48
CA VAL A 111 13.88 -1.78 -6.58
C VAL A 111 13.71 -3.31 -6.60
N PHE A 112 14.81 -4.05 -6.48
CA PHE A 112 14.79 -5.51 -6.40
C PHE A 112 13.94 -6.00 -5.22
N SER A 113 14.15 -5.44 -4.03
CA SER A 113 13.44 -5.82 -2.81
C SER A 113 11.94 -5.48 -2.88
N THR A 114 11.58 -4.36 -3.51
CA THR A 114 10.18 -3.97 -3.74
C THR A 114 9.49 -4.88 -4.75
N SER A 115 10.15 -5.19 -5.87
CA SER A 115 9.66 -6.15 -6.87
C SER A 115 9.41 -7.52 -6.23
N PHE A 116 10.36 -7.97 -5.40
CA PHE A 116 10.24 -9.21 -4.65
C PHE A 116 9.03 -9.22 -3.72
N GLN A 117 8.82 -8.14 -2.96
CA GLN A 117 7.67 -8.03 -2.06
C GLN A 117 6.35 -8.21 -2.83
N ILE A 118 6.21 -7.56 -3.99
CA ILE A 118 5.02 -7.68 -4.83
C ILE A 118 4.80 -9.13 -5.30
N TYR A 119 5.88 -9.83 -5.68
CA TYR A 119 5.81 -11.25 -6.06
C TYR A 119 5.36 -12.13 -4.89
N MET A 120 5.96 -11.96 -3.71
CA MET A 120 5.60 -12.69 -2.48
C MET A 120 4.12 -12.47 -2.11
N ASP A 121 3.68 -11.21 -2.11
CA ASP A 121 2.30 -10.80 -1.81
C ASP A 121 1.33 -11.52 -2.76
N THR A 122 1.61 -11.50 -4.07
CA THR A 122 0.79 -12.11 -5.11
C THR A 122 0.66 -13.62 -4.91
N CYS A 123 1.79 -14.32 -4.73
CA CYS A 123 1.80 -15.78 -4.58
C CYS A 123 1.05 -16.24 -3.32
N LEU A 124 1.29 -15.61 -2.17
CA LEU A 124 0.67 -16.04 -0.92
C LEU A 124 -0.82 -15.71 -0.84
N GLN A 125 -1.24 -14.58 -1.42
CA GLN A 125 -2.67 -14.23 -1.52
C GLN A 125 -3.41 -15.17 -2.49
N ALA A 126 -2.82 -15.47 -3.65
CA ALA A 126 -3.41 -16.42 -4.61
C ALA A 126 -3.58 -17.83 -4.03
N GLU A 127 -2.62 -18.29 -3.22
CA GLU A 127 -2.67 -19.60 -2.56
C GLU A 127 -3.49 -19.61 -1.25
N ASN A 128 -4.09 -18.47 -0.86
CA ASN A 128 -4.83 -18.31 0.39
C ASN A 128 -3.99 -18.64 1.65
N LYS A 129 -2.66 -18.44 1.61
CA LYS A 129 -1.72 -18.64 2.73
C LYS A 129 -1.55 -17.37 3.56
N LEU A 130 -2.67 -16.73 3.90
CA LEU A 130 -2.70 -15.40 4.52
C LEU A 130 -2.03 -15.33 5.90
N ASN A 131 -2.09 -16.41 6.71
CA ASN A 131 -1.37 -16.46 7.99
C ASN A 131 0.15 -16.34 7.80
N HIS A 132 0.70 -17.09 6.84
CA HIS A 132 2.13 -17.07 6.55
C HIS A 132 2.54 -15.71 5.95
N TYR A 133 1.71 -15.17 5.05
CA TYR A 133 1.87 -13.82 4.51
C TYR A 133 2.01 -12.75 5.60
N TYR A 134 1.07 -12.69 6.55
CA TYR A 134 1.14 -11.68 7.62
C TYR A 134 2.29 -11.92 8.59
N PHE A 135 2.67 -13.18 8.83
CA PHE A 135 3.87 -13.49 9.62
C PHE A 135 5.14 -12.95 8.96
N LEU A 136 5.28 -13.07 7.64
CA LEU A 136 6.44 -12.51 6.92
C LEU A 136 6.48 -10.98 6.97
N ILE A 137 5.33 -10.31 6.81
CA ILE A 137 5.23 -8.85 6.97
C ILE A 137 5.60 -8.42 8.40
N PHE A 138 5.18 -9.19 9.40
CA PHE A 138 5.57 -8.97 10.79
C PHE A 138 7.08 -9.12 11.00
N ALA A 139 7.68 -10.20 10.50
CA ALA A 139 9.12 -10.43 10.58
C ALA A 139 9.91 -9.30 9.90
N GLN A 140 9.47 -8.86 8.72
CA GLN A 140 10.05 -7.71 8.01
C GLN A 140 10.00 -6.43 8.86
N ALA A 141 8.83 -6.12 9.46
CA ALA A 141 8.67 -4.93 10.29
C ALA A 141 9.57 -5.00 11.53
N LEU A 142 9.71 -6.18 12.13
CA LEU A 142 10.56 -6.42 13.30
C LEU A 142 12.06 -6.23 12.98
N ILE A 143 12.54 -6.80 11.87
CA ILE A 143 13.92 -6.56 11.40
C ILE A 143 14.14 -5.07 11.15
N LYS A 144 13.19 -4.42 10.49
CA LYS A 144 13.26 -2.99 10.18
C LYS A 144 13.39 -2.13 11.44
N ILE A 145 12.55 -2.35 12.47
CA ILE A 145 12.60 -1.52 13.68
C ILE A 145 13.87 -1.77 14.50
N ILE A 146 14.40 -3.00 14.49
CA ILE A 146 15.68 -3.32 15.14
C ILE A 146 16.82 -2.57 14.46
N LEU A 147 16.89 -2.61 13.12
CA LEU A 147 17.90 -1.87 12.35
C LEU A 147 17.75 -0.37 12.54
N LEU A 148 16.52 0.14 12.54
CA LEU A 148 16.21 1.54 12.77
C LEU A 148 16.71 1.98 14.15
N GLY A 149 16.42 1.21 15.21
CA GLY A 149 16.94 1.49 16.55
C GLY A 149 18.47 1.44 16.61
N PHE A 150 19.09 0.43 15.99
CA PHE A 150 20.54 0.28 15.98
C PHE A 150 21.27 1.40 15.24
N MET A 151 20.70 1.94 14.15
CA MET A 151 21.38 2.93 13.31
C MET A 151 21.01 4.39 13.63
N LEU A 152 19.79 4.67 14.12
CA LEU A 152 19.40 6.03 14.51
C LEU A 152 19.88 6.41 15.91
N LEU A 153 19.84 5.50 16.89
CA LEU A 153 20.23 5.85 18.28
C LEU A 153 21.69 6.30 18.41
N PRO A 154 22.67 5.71 17.70
CA PRO A 154 24.05 6.19 17.70
C PRO A 154 24.31 7.38 16.76
N GLY A 155 23.30 7.85 16.02
CA GLY A 155 23.42 8.94 15.04
C GLY A 155 24.12 8.55 13.74
N TRP A 156 24.12 7.27 13.35
CA TRP A 156 24.81 6.80 12.14
C TRP A 156 24.03 7.09 10.85
N ILE A 157 22.73 7.36 10.95
CA ILE A 157 21.86 7.73 9.83
C ILE A 157 21.03 8.94 10.22
N SER A 158 21.18 10.02 9.45
CA SER A 158 20.29 11.19 9.47
C SER A 158 19.46 11.36 8.20
N ASP A 159 19.79 10.61 7.14
CA ASP A 159 19.39 10.96 5.78
C ASP A 159 18.46 9.92 5.12
N PHE A 160 17.78 10.35 4.05
CA PHE A 160 16.84 9.53 3.26
C PHE A 160 17.46 8.22 2.76
N GLU A 161 18.73 8.24 2.36
CA GLU A 161 19.45 7.07 1.86
C GLU A 161 19.58 5.97 2.90
N GLY A 162 19.89 6.32 4.14
CA GLY A 162 19.99 5.34 5.21
C GLY A 162 18.64 4.72 5.56
N LEU A 163 17.54 5.49 5.46
CA LEU A 163 16.18 4.95 5.61
C LEU A 163 15.82 3.99 4.48
N ILE A 164 16.20 4.30 3.23
CA ILE A 164 16.06 3.36 2.10
C ILE A 164 16.83 2.08 2.41
N LEU A 165 18.10 2.18 2.83
CA LEU A 165 18.94 1.04 3.13
C LEU A 165 18.30 0.11 4.16
N ILE A 166 17.79 0.67 5.26
CA ILE A 166 17.11 -0.09 6.32
C ILE A 166 15.88 -0.83 5.76
N ILE A 167 15.05 -0.14 4.96
CA ILE A 167 13.84 -0.73 4.37
C ILE A 167 14.21 -1.85 3.39
N SER A 168 15.16 -1.60 2.50
CA SER A 168 15.64 -2.52 1.48
C SER A 168 16.27 -3.76 2.09
N PHE A 169 17.10 -3.59 3.13
CA PHE A 169 17.73 -4.71 3.81
C PHE A 169 16.70 -5.60 4.51
N ALA A 170 15.75 -5.01 5.24
CA ALA A 170 14.69 -5.77 5.89
C ALA A 170 13.85 -6.60 4.89
N GLN A 171 13.54 -6.02 3.73
CA GLN A 171 12.84 -6.74 2.65
C GLN A 171 13.71 -7.84 2.04
N PHE A 172 15.00 -7.57 1.83
CA PHE A 172 15.94 -8.50 1.21
C PHE A 172 16.15 -9.77 2.05
N VAL A 173 16.22 -9.66 3.38
CA VAL A 173 16.33 -10.82 4.28
C VAL A 173 15.11 -11.74 4.14
N ILE A 174 13.91 -11.16 4.11
CA ILE A 174 12.66 -11.92 3.90
C ILE A 174 12.64 -12.52 2.50
N ALA A 175 13.22 -11.84 1.51
CA ALA A 175 13.31 -12.33 0.15
C ALA A 175 14.12 -13.62 0.05
N ILE A 176 15.31 -13.65 0.65
CA ILE A 176 16.15 -14.85 0.70
C ILE A 176 15.39 -16.01 1.33
N TYR A 177 14.77 -15.80 2.49
CA TYR A 177 13.99 -16.84 3.17
C TYR A 177 12.89 -17.43 2.27
N PHE A 178 12.15 -16.58 1.57
CA PHE A 178 11.04 -17.03 0.73
C PHE A 178 11.51 -17.73 -0.56
N ILE A 179 12.61 -17.29 -1.17
CA ILE A 179 13.22 -17.97 -2.34
C ILE A 179 13.67 -19.37 -1.95
N VAL A 180 14.37 -19.51 -0.82
CA VAL A 180 14.86 -20.81 -0.35
C VAL A 180 13.71 -21.80 -0.14
N ASN A 181 12.60 -21.35 0.45
CA ASN A 181 11.42 -22.19 0.65
C ASN A 181 10.66 -22.56 -0.64
N ARG A 182 10.94 -21.87 -1.76
CA ARG A 182 10.32 -22.11 -3.07
C ARG A 182 11.31 -22.47 -4.16
N LEU A 183 12.51 -22.92 -3.80
CA LEU A 183 13.59 -23.18 -4.74
C LEU A 183 13.15 -24.07 -5.91
N THR A 184 12.36 -25.11 -5.64
CA THR A 184 11.82 -26.02 -6.66
C THR A 184 10.98 -25.29 -7.71
N VAL A 185 10.12 -24.36 -7.29
CA VAL A 185 9.30 -23.54 -8.21
C VAL A 185 10.18 -22.65 -9.08
N PHE A 186 11.18 -22.00 -8.49
CA PHE A 186 12.13 -21.16 -9.24
C PHE A 186 12.91 -21.96 -10.29
N VAL A 187 13.40 -23.15 -9.94
CA VAL A 187 14.14 -24.02 -10.87
C VAL A 187 13.23 -24.54 -11.98
N GLU A 188 12.02 -25.00 -11.66
CA GLU A 188 11.06 -25.49 -12.65
C GLU A 188 10.61 -24.38 -13.61
N SER A 189 10.45 -23.15 -13.11
CA SER A 189 10.09 -21.98 -13.91
C SER A 189 11.07 -21.64 -15.02
N LEU A 190 12.34 -22.05 -14.94
CA LEU A 190 13.27 -21.83 -16.05
C LEU A 190 12.82 -22.53 -17.35
N LYS A 191 12.03 -23.61 -17.25
CA LYS A 191 11.46 -24.31 -18.43
C LYS A 191 10.31 -23.56 -19.08
N TYR A 192 9.71 -22.59 -18.39
CA TYR A 192 8.49 -21.90 -18.81
C TYR A 192 8.73 -20.52 -19.44
N PHE A 193 9.99 -20.10 -19.67
CA PHE A 193 10.28 -18.81 -20.31
C PHE A 193 9.58 -18.63 -21.67
N GLY A 194 9.61 -19.65 -22.53
CA GLY A 194 8.93 -19.57 -23.84
C GLY A 194 7.41 -19.45 -23.74
N GLN A 195 6.80 -20.15 -22.77
CA GLN A 195 5.37 -20.04 -22.51
C GLN A 195 5.00 -18.68 -21.93
N MET A 196 5.85 -18.13 -21.06
CA MET A 196 5.66 -16.81 -20.46
C MET A 196 5.57 -15.69 -21.50
N PHE A 197 6.46 -15.66 -22.50
CA PHE A 197 6.37 -14.69 -23.59
C PHE A 197 5.07 -14.83 -24.40
N ARG A 198 4.65 -16.06 -24.70
CA ARG A 198 3.39 -16.31 -25.42
C ARG A 198 2.18 -15.84 -24.62
N THR A 199 2.15 -16.11 -23.31
CA THR A 199 1.06 -15.68 -22.42
C THR A 199 0.99 -14.16 -22.35
N ILE A 200 2.12 -13.46 -22.19
CA ILE A 200 2.15 -11.99 -22.15
C ILE A 200 1.61 -11.40 -23.45
N LEU A 201 2.08 -11.90 -24.60
CA LEU A 201 1.62 -11.41 -25.91
C LEU A 201 0.14 -11.67 -26.13
N ALA A 202 -0.37 -12.83 -25.73
CA ALA A 202 -1.77 -13.19 -25.88
C ALA A 202 -2.70 -12.38 -24.95
N GLU A 203 -2.25 -12.05 -23.75
CA GLU A 203 -3.08 -11.45 -22.69
C GLU A 203 -2.84 -9.96 -22.48
N ILE A 204 -1.93 -9.32 -23.23
CA ILE A 204 -1.55 -7.91 -23.04
C ILE A 204 -2.74 -6.95 -22.97
N ASN A 205 -3.76 -7.19 -23.81
CA ASN A 205 -4.97 -6.37 -23.84
C ASN A 205 -5.78 -6.45 -22.54
N SER A 206 -5.72 -7.60 -21.86
CA SER A 206 -6.37 -7.80 -20.57
C SER A 206 -5.64 -7.10 -19.42
N PHE A 207 -4.37 -6.75 -19.60
CA PHE A 207 -3.57 -6.08 -18.57
C PHE A 207 -3.85 -4.58 -18.50
N TYR A 208 -4.18 -3.91 -19.62
CA TYR A 208 -4.36 -2.44 -19.67
C TYR A 208 -5.28 -1.88 -18.57
N PRO A 209 -6.48 -2.45 -18.32
CA PRO A 209 -7.35 -1.93 -17.27
C PRO A 209 -6.74 -2.06 -15.87
N TYR A 210 -5.92 -3.08 -15.64
CA TYR A 210 -5.24 -3.29 -14.35
C TYR A 210 -4.03 -2.38 -14.19
N TYR A 211 -3.28 -2.10 -15.26
CA TYR A 211 -2.20 -1.10 -15.22
C TYR A 211 -2.75 0.27 -14.90
N PHE A 212 -3.81 0.67 -15.61
CA PHE A 212 -4.48 1.94 -15.35
C PHE A 212 -4.97 1.99 -13.90
N ASN A 213 -5.53 0.89 -13.38
CA ASN A 213 -5.92 0.78 -11.98
C ASN A 213 -4.76 1.03 -11.00
N ILE A 214 -3.62 0.37 -11.23
CA ILE A 214 -2.46 0.45 -10.34
C ILE A 214 -1.88 1.87 -10.37
N SER A 215 -1.78 2.47 -11.55
CA SER A 215 -1.33 3.86 -11.72
C SER A 215 -2.26 4.83 -10.97
N LEU A 216 -3.57 4.71 -11.16
CA LEU A 216 -4.54 5.54 -10.44
C LEU A 216 -4.48 5.33 -8.93
N LYS A 217 -4.36 4.09 -8.45
CA LYS A 217 -4.23 3.78 -7.01
C LYS A 217 -2.95 4.37 -6.41
N LYS A 218 -1.84 4.37 -7.16
CA LYS A 218 -0.59 4.99 -6.75
C LYS A 218 -0.69 6.52 -6.75
N LEU A 219 -1.39 7.11 -7.71
CA LEU A 219 -1.67 8.55 -7.72
C LEU A 219 -2.56 8.94 -6.55
N ASP A 220 -3.69 8.27 -6.33
CA ASP A 220 -4.59 8.48 -5.18
C ASP A 220 -3.81 8.59 -3.85
N SER A 221 -2.92 7.62 -3.59
CA SER A 221 -2.17 7.57 -2.33
C SER A 221 -1.16 8.71 -2.13
N ASN A 222 -0.78 9.43 -3.18
CA ASN A 222 0.37 10.36 -3.17
C ASN A 222 0.06 11.76 -3.73
N ILE A 223 -1.02 11.95 -4.49
CA ILE A 223 -1.26 13.14 -5.30
C ILE A 223 -1.41 14.42 -4.47
N ILE A 224 -2.02 14.33 -3.28
CA ILE A 224 -2.20 15.48 -2.39
C ILE A 224 -0.83 15.99 -1.91
N ILE A 225 0.09 15.10 -1.53
CA ILE A 225 1.44 15.50 -1.11
C ILE A 225 2.19 16.09 -2.31
N LEU A 226 2.12 15.44 -3.47
CA LEU A 226 2.88 15.84 -4.66
C LEU A 226 2.44 17.19 -5.25
N LEU A 227 1.13 17.46 -5.29
CA LEU A 227 0.61 18.71 -5.85
C LEU A 227 0.83 19.89 -4.89
N PHE A 228 0.67 19.67 -3.59
CA PHE A 228 0.65 20.77 -2.62
C PHE A 228 1.97 21.01 -1.91
N GLU A 229 3.00 20.18 -2.16
CA GLU A 229 4.36 20.43 -1.66
C GLU A 229 4.88 21.86 -1.93
N PRO A 230 4.76 22.44 -3.15
CA PRO A 230 5.26 23.79 -3.41
C PRO A 230 4.40 24.91 -2.79
N LEU A 231 3.20 24.59 -2.30
CA LEU A 231 2.22 25.57 -1.81
C LEU A 231 2.09 25.62 -0.29
N VAL A 232 2.78 24.71 0.43
CA VAL A 232 2.55 24.47 1.85
C VAL A 232 3.88 24.35 2.58
N SER A 233 3.93 24.81 3.84
CA SER A 233 5.12 24.62 4.67
C SER A 233 5.39 23.14 4.95
N LYS A 234 6.68 22.78 5.12
CA LYS A 234 7.09 21.42 5.45
C LYS A 234 6.45 20.91 6.73
N GLU A 235 6.25 21.78 7.71
CA GLU A 235 5.59 21.46 8.97
C GLU A 235 4.14 20.98 8.75
N VAL A 236 3.36 21.72 7.95
CA VAL A 236 1.96 21.36 7.65
C VAL A 236 1.88 20.05 6.86
N LEU A 237 2.80 19.83 5.91
CA LEU A 237 2.91 18.55 5.20
C LEU A 237 3.30 17.40 6.13
N GLY A 238 4.17 17.65 7.11
CA GLY A 238 4.56 16.69 8.14
C GLY A 238 3.37 16.29 9.02
N VAL A 239 2.59 17.27 9.51
CA VAL A 239 1.38 17.02 10.29
C VAL A 239 0.31 16.28 9.48
N TYR A 240 0.07 16.70 8.23
CA TYR A 240 -0.82 15.99 7.31
C TYR A 240 -0.37 14.54 7.12
N SER A 241 0.92 14.31 6.89
CA SER A 241 1.50 12.97 6.73
C SER A 241 1.30 12.12 7.99
N LEU A 242 1.46 12.67 9.19
CA LEU A 242 1.18 11.96 10.44
C LEU A 242 -0.29 11.55 10.56
N ILE A 243 -1.23 12.45 10.23
CA ILE A 243 -2.66 12.15 10.23
C ILE A 243 -3.01 11.06 9.21
N THR A 244 -2.45 11.13 8.00
CA THR A 244 -2.66 10.09 6.99
C THR A 244 -2.05 8.75 7.41
N LYS A 245 -0.96 8.72 8.19
CA LYS A 245 -0.44 7.47 8.79
C LYS A 245 -1.40 6.85 9.79
N VAL A 246 -2.10 7.65 10.61
CA VAL A 246 -3.18 7.15 11.48
C VAL A 246 -4.27 6.50 10.63
N PHE A 247 -4.73 7.20 9.60
CA PHE A 247 -5.75 6.68 8.69
C PHE A 247 -5.30 5.38 7.99
N GLN A 248 -4.07 5.33 7.48
CA GLN A 248 -3.47 4.15 6.85
C GLN A 248 -3.33 2.97 7.82
N PHE A 249 -3.00 3.22 9.09
CA PHE A 249 -2.92 2.19 10.12
C PHE A 249 -4.28 1.53 10.37
N ILE A 250 -5.34 2.33 10.55
CA ILE A 250 -6.68 1.82 10.83
C ILE A 250 -7.28 1.12 9.62
N THR A 251 -7.18 1.73 8.43
CA THR A 251 -7.62 1.09 7.18
C THR A 251 -6.83 -0.19 6.90
N GLY A 252 -5.56 -0.26 7.33
CA GLY A 252 -4.71 -1.45 7.31
C GLY A 252 -5.27 -2.64 8.08
N LEU A 253 -6.07 -2.42 9.14
CA LEU A 253 -6.75 -3.49 9.86
C LEU A 253 -7.80 -4.19 8.98
N VAL A 254 -8.52 -3.42 8.17
CA VAL A 254 -9.57 -3.92 7.26
C VAL A 254 -8.99 -4.56 6.00
N ARG A 255 -7.75 -4.24 5.62
CA ARG A 255 -7.06 -4.91 4.50
C ARG A 255 -6.97 -6.43 4.68
N THR A 256 -7.08 -6.93 5.91
CA THR A 256 -7.25 -8.37 6.19
C THR A 256 -8.51 -8.95 5.55
N ALA A 257 -9.61 -8.20 5.57
CA ALA A 257 -10.83 -8.57 4.86
C ALA A 257 -10.65 -8.48 3.34
N GLU A 258 -9.96 -7.44 2.84
CA GLU A 258 -9.67 -7.31 1.41
C GLU A 258 -8.89 -8.52 0.88
N SER A 259 -7.76 -8.86 1.53
CA SER A 259 -6.94 -10.01 1.13
C SER A 259 -7.68 -11.34 1.23
N LEU A 260 -8.57 -11.48 2.22
CA LEU A 260 -9.42 -12.65 2.35
C LEU A 260 -10.39 -12.77 1.18
N PHE A 261 -10.96 -11.66 0.71
CA PHE A 261 -11.90 -11.64 -0.41
C PHE A 261 -11.23 -11.69 -1.78
N LEU A 262 -9.92 -11.49 -1.90
CA LEU A 262 -9.21 -11.72 -3.16
C LEU A 262 -9.18 -13.19 -3.59
N PHE A 263 -9.44 -14.13 -2.68
CA PHE A 263 -9.62 -15.53 -3.00
C PHE A 263 -11.09 -15.84 -3.31
N LYS A 264 -11.40 -16.26 -4.55
CA LYS A 264 -12.79 -16.36 -5.06
C LYS A 264 -13.70 -17.20 -4.17
N LYS A 265 -13.21 -18.33 -3.65
CA LYS A 265 -14.00 -19.23 -2.77
C LYS A 265 -14.36 -18.59 -1.42
N ASN A 266 -13.55 -17.65 -0.92
CA ASN A 266 -13.81 -16.98 0.36
C ASN A 266 -14.93 -15.94 0.23
N ILE A 267 -15.09 -15.30 -0.94
CA ILE A 267 -16.19 -14.36 -1.20
C ILE A 267 -17.53 -15.07 -0.94
N GLN A 268 -17.78 -16.17 -1.65
CA GLN A 268 -19.02 -16.94 -1.55
C GLN A 268 -19.27 -17.44 -0.11
N LYS A 269 -18.22 -17.80 0.61
CA LYS A 269 -18.32 -18.37 1.96
C LYS A 269 -18.65 -17.34 3.05
N TYR A 270 -18.10 -16.11 2.94
CA TYR A 270 -18.11 -15.15 4.05
C TYR A 270 -18.92 -13.87 3.77
N GLN A 271 -19.38 -13.62 2.54
CA GLN A 271 -20.08 -12.39 2.15
C GLN A 271 -21.26 -12.04 3.07
N ASN A 272 -22.20 -12.98 3.29
CA ASN A 272 -23.39 -12.71 4.11
C ASN A 272 -23.02 -12.41 5.58
N SER A 273 -22.02 -13.10 6.11
CA SER A 273 -21.52 -12.86 7.47
C SER A 273 -20.82 -11.51 7.59
N PHE A 274 -20.11 -11.07 6.54
CA PHE A 274 -19.45 -9.77 6.51
C PHE A 274 -20.45 -8.62 6.47
N ILE A 275 -21.46 -8.67 5.60
CA ILE A 275 -22.50 -7.64 5.50
C ILE A 275 -23.21 -7.46 6.85
N LYS A 276 -23.60 -8.57 7.50
CA LYS A 276 -24.28 -8.52 8.80
C LYS A 276 -23.44 -7.82 9.89
N ASN A 277 -22.12 -7.93 9.82
CA ASN A 277 -21.19 -7.36 10.81
C ASN A 277 -20.53 -6.07 10.35
N ALA A 278 -20.78 -5.60 9.12
CA ALA A 278 -20.05 -4.47 8.51
C ALA A 278 -20.17 -3.20 9.35
N PHE A 279 -21.38 -2.88 9.82
CA PHE A 279 -21.62 -1.71 10.67
C PHE A 279 -20.86 -1.78 12.00
N PHE A 280 -20.83 -2.95 12.64
CA PHE A 280 -20.07 -3.16 13.88
C PHE A 280 -18.55 -3.02 13.64
N ILE A 281 -18.05 -3.58 12.54
CA ILE A 281 -16.65 -3.44 12.13
C ILE A 281 -16.32 -1.96 11.89
N SER A 282 -17.17 -1.22 11.15
CA SER A 282 -16.99 0.22 10.91
C SER A 282 -16.98 1.05 12.20
N ALA A 283 -17.90 0.79 13.13
CA ALA A 283 -17.95 1.48 14.41
C ALA A 283 -16.70 1.21 15.25
N PHE A 284 -16.23 -0.04 15.30
CA PHE A 284 -14.98 -0.40 15.97
C PHE A 284 -13.77 0.35 15.37
N LEU A 285 -13.68 0.43 14.04
CA LEU A 285 -12.60 1.14 13.35
C LEU A 285 -12.67 2.64 13.58
N GLN A 286 -13.87 3.23 13.58
CA GLN A 286 -14.08 4.65 13.87
C GLN A 286 -13.56 5.00 15.26
N PHE A 287 -13.95 4.23 16.28
CA PHE A 287 -13.48 4.45 17.65
C PHE A 287 -11.97 4.23 17.77
N SER A 288 -11.45 3.18 17.13
CA SER A 288 -10.02 2.90 17.10
C SER A 288 -9.23 4.04 16.45
N MET A 289 -9.75 4.65 15.39
CA MET A 289 -9.10 5.77 14.72
C MET A 289 -8.97 6.99 15.62
N ILE A 290 -10.03 7.33 16.35
CA ILE A 290 -10.01 8.46 17.28
C ILE A 290 -9.02 8.16 18.42
N LEU A 291 -9.14 6.99 19.06
CA LEU A 291 -8.31 6.64 20.22
C LEU A 291 -6.82 6.54 19.87
N VAL A 292 -6.48 5.77 18.82
CA VAL A 292 -5.08 5.60 18.38
C VAL A 292 -4.55 6.93 17.83
N GLY A 293 -5.36 7.68 17.09
CA GLY A 293 -5.00 8.98 16.56
C GLY A 293 -4.65 10.00 17.64
N LEU A 294 -5.47 10.11 18.69
CA LEU A 294 -5.21 11.05 19.78
C LEU A 294 -3.90 10.75 20.51
N ILE A 295 -3.63 9.47 20.81
CA ILE A 295 -2.40 9.04 21.47
C ILE A 295 -1.20 9.33 20.56
N TYR A 296 -1.31 8.97 19.28
CA TYR A 296 -0.23 9.14 18.31
C TYR A 296 0.12 10.60 18.08
N MET A 297 -0.88 11.42 17.73
CA MET A 297 -0.66 12.84 17.43
C MET A 297 -0.13 13.60 18.65
N LYS A 298 -0.65 13.30 19.85
CA LYS A 298 -0.11 13.91 21.08
C LYS A 298 1.35 13.54 21.32
N SER A 299 1.72 12.30 21.01
CA SER A 299 3.09 11.82 21.15
C SER A 299 4.04 12.43 20.12
N THR A 300 3.64 12.54 18.86
CA THR A 300 4.53 12.97 17.76
C THR A 300 4.54 14.47 17.52
N ALA A 301 3.36 15.10 17.51
CA ALA A 301 3.18 16.51 17.13
C ALA A 301 2.86 17.42 18.32
N GLY A 302 2.82 16.89 19.54
CA GLY A 302 2.56 17.66 20.77
C GLY A 302 1.11 18.13 20.95
N SER A 303 0.27 18.01 19.93
CA SER A 303 -1.15 18.42 19.92
C SER A 303 -2.08 17.30 19.42
N TYR A 304 -3.36 17.39 19.75
CA TYR A 304 -4.30 16.28 19.57
C TYR A 304 -4.95 16.21 18.17
N TYR A 305 -5.15 17.35 17.49
CA TYR A 305 -5.88 17.44 16.21
C TYR A 305 -7.25 16.73 16.21
N THR A 306 -7.97 16.79 17.35
CA THR A 306 -9.20 16.03 17.62
C THR A 306 -10.26 16.20 16.53
N PHE A 307 -10.51 17.42 16.07
CA PHE A 307 -11.51 17.70 15.04
C PHE A 307 -11.23 16.92 13.74
N TRP A 308 -9.99 16.94 13.27
CA TRP A 308 -9.58 16.25 12.03
C TRP A 308 -9.66 14.74 12.14
N LEU A 309 -9.27 14.19 13.30
CA LEU A 309 -9.40 12.76 13.57
C LEU A 309 -10.86 12.31 13.59
N ILE A 310 -11.76 13.10 14.20
CA ILE A 310 -13.20 12.82 14.19
C ILE A 310 -13.73 12.88 12.75
N LEU A 311 -13.39 13.92 11.99
CA LEU A 311 -13.84 14.07 10.60
C LEU A 311 -13.45 12.86 9.75
N LEU A 312 -12.16 12.49 9.74
CA LEU A 312 -11.68 11.36 8.95
C LEU A 312 -12.20 10.01 9.45
N SER A 313 -12.54 9.89 10.74
CA SER A 313 -13.11 8.65 11.29
C SER A 313 -14.44 8.24 10.63
N PHE A 314 -15.22 9.21 10.12
CA PHE A 314 -16.48 8.92 9.42
C PHE A 314 -16.27 8.16 8.11
N LEU A 315 -15.08 8.21 7.51
CA LEU A 315 -14.75 7.43 6.31
C LEU A 315 -14.71 5.92 6.58
N MET A 316 -14.64 5.47 7.84
CA MET A 316 -14.62 4.04 8.16
C MET A 316 -15.89 3.29 7.74
N TYR A 317 -17.04 3.97 7.69
CA TYR A 317 -18.28 3.36 7.20
C TYR A 317 -18.21 3.06 5.70
N PRO A 318 -18.09 4.06 4.81
CA PRO A 318 -18.02 3.80 3.38
C PRO A 318 -16.81 2.93 3.00
N TYR A 319 -15.70 3.00 3.74
CA TYR A 319 -14.51 2.20 3.46
C TYR A 319 -14.72 0.67 3.61
N VAL A 320 -15.44 0.23 4.65
CA VAL A 320 -15.70 -1.20 4.87
C VAL A 320 -16.54 -1.80 3.74
N PHE A 321 -17.54 -1.05 3.25
CA PHE A 321 -18.33 -1.45 2.09
C PHE A 321 -17.53 -1.37 0.79
N PHE A 322 -16.70 -0.34 0.63
CA PHE A 322 -15.82 -0.17 -0.52
C PHE A 322 -14.88 -1.35 -0.74
N ILE A 323 -14.28 -1.90 0.34
CA ILE A 323 -13.41 -3.09 0.24
C ILE A 323 -14.14 -4.28 -0.36
N LYS A 324 -15.38 -4.53 0.08
CA LYS A 324 -16.21 -5.62 -0.41
C LYS A 324 -16.56 -5.39 -1.89
N ALA A 325 -17.08 -4.22 -2.24
CA ALA A 325 -17.44 -3.87 -3.62
C ALA A 325 -16.25 -4.03 -4.56
N ARG A 326 -15.07 -3.55 -4.15
CA ARG A 326 -13.85 -3.70 -4.92
C ARG A 326 -13.46 -5.17 -5.12
N ALA A 327 -13.51 -6.00 -4.07
CA ALA A 327 -13.21 -7.42 -4.19
C ALA A 327 -14.20 -8.15 -5.13
N PHE A 328 -15.49 -7.77 -5.10
CA PHE A 328 -16.49 -8.28 -6.03
C PHE A 328 -16.14 -7.96 -7.49
N PHE A 329 -15.90 -6.69 -7.83
CA PHE A 329 -15.53 -6.30 -9.20
C PHE A 329 -14.22 -6.94 -9.69
N LEU A 330 -13.22 -7.07 -8.82
CA LEU A 330 -11.97 -7.77 -9.14
C LEU A 330 -12.22 -9.25 -9.46
N SER A 331 -13.08 -9.92 -8.70
CA SER A 331 -13.38 -11.34 -8.93
C SER A 331 -14.07 -11.61 -10.28
N LEU A 332 -14.75 -10.59 -10.83
CA LEU A 332 -15.42 -10.62 -12.13
C LEU A 332 -14.56 -10.08 -13.28
N TYR A 333 -13.29 -9.73 -13.03
CA TYR A 333 -12.41 -9.05 -13.99
C TYR A 333 -12.96 -7.70 -14.52
N LYS A 334 -13.88 -7.05 -13.78
CA LYS A 334 -14.55 -5.80 -14.18
C LYS A 334 -13.85 -4.57 -13.57
N ASN A 335 -12.63 -4.27 -14.01
CA ASN A 335 -11.87 -3.12 -13.48
C ASN A 335 -12.42 -1.74 -13.83
N PHE A 336 -13.30 -1.64 -14.83
CA PHE A 336 -13.80 -0.35 -15.31
C PHE A 336 -14.38 0.51 -14.17
N HIS A 337 -15.26 -0.07 -13.33
CA HIS A 337 -15.84 0.64 -12.19
C HIS A 337 -14.81 1.00 -11.13
N ILE A 338 -13.82 0.12 -10.90
CA ILE A 338 -12.73 0.39 -9.96
C ILE A 338 -11.89 1.58 -10.46
N ASN A 339 -11.61 1.64 -11.77
CA ASN A 339 -10.85 2.72 -12.37
C ASN A 339 -11.58 4.05 -12.29
N ILE A 340 -12.89 4.09 -12.56
CA ILE A 340 -13.68 5.31 -12.37
C ILE A 340 -13.64 5.77 -10.91
N SER A 341 -13.81 4.84 -9.96
CA SER A 341 -13.73 5.15 -8.53
C SER A 341 -12.40 5.84 -8.17
N TYR A 342 -11.26 5.27 -8.58
CA TYR A 342 -9.96 5.89 -8.32
C TYR A 342 -9.74 7.19 -9.11
N ALA A 343 -10.28 7.34 -10.32
CA ALA A 343 -10.20 8.59 -11.06
C ALA A 343 -11.00 9.71 -10.38
N LEU A 344 -12.16 9.39 -9.79
CA LEU A 344 -12.96 10.35 -9.04
C LEU A 344 -12.21 10.91 -7.81
N PHE A 345 -11.35 10.11 -7.18
CA PHE A 345 -10.48 10.61 -6.10
C PHE A 345 -9.60 11.78 -6.57
N LEU A 346 -9.13 11.76 -7.81
CA LEU A 346 -8.20 12.77 -8.33
C LEU A 346 -8.87 14.13 -8.59
N LEU A 347 -10.21 14.17 -8.71
CA LEU A 347 -10.93 15.40 -9.07
C LEU A 347 -10.81 16.49 -7.99
N PRO A 348 -11.15 16.26 -6.71
CA PRO A 348 -11.05 17.33 -5.71
C PRO A 348 -9.64 17.89 -5.53
N PRO A 349 -8.55 17.08 -5.39
CA PRO A 349 -7.20 17.60 -5.30
C PRO A 349 -6.78 18.44 -6.52
N SER A 350 -7.15 18.00 -7.72
CA SER A 350 -6.79 18.71 -8.96
C SER A 350 -7.52 20.05 -9.09
N ILE A 351 -8.82 20.09 -8.80
CA ILE A 351 -9.63 21.30 -8.85
C ILE A 351 -9.13 22.30 -7.79
N CYS A 352 -8.93 21.83 -6.56
CA CYS A 352 -8.39 22.68 -5.49
C CYS A 352 -7.01 23.23 -5.86
N PHE A 353 -6.11 22.40 -6.39
CA PHE A 353 -4.77 22.85 -6.79
C PHE A 353 -4.84 24.01 -7.79
N ILE A 354 -5.69 23.91 -8.82
CA ILE A 354 -5.89 24.99 -9.80
C ILE A 354 -6.43 26.25 -9.11
N ILE A 355 -7.42 26.13 -8.23
CA ILE A 355 -8.01 27.29 -7.53
C ILE A 355 -6.95 28.00 -6.67
N PHE A 356 -6.15 27.25 -5.90
CA PHE A 356 -5.14 27.83 -5.02
C PHE A 356 -4.00 28.50 -5.79
N GLN A 357 -3.60 27.93 -6.93
CA GLN A 357 -2.64 28.56 -7.85
C GLN A 357 -3.16 29.88 -8.45
N LEU A 358 -4.47 30.04 -8.62
CA LEU A 358 -5.08 31.22 -9.22
C LEU A 358 -5.45 32.32 -8.20
N THR A 359 -5.57 31.98 -6.92
CA THR A 359 -6.14 32.86 -5.90
C THR A 359 -5.15 33.35 -4.86
N ASP A 360 -3.89 32.89 -4.90
CA ASP A 360 -2.84 33.19 -3.91
C ASP A 360 -3.29 33.02 -2.44
N LEU A 361 -4.29 32.16 -2.21
CA LEU A 361 -4.81 31.88 -0.87
C LEU A 361 -3.82 31.00 -0.10
N ASN A 362 -3.57 31.36 1.17
CA ASN A 362 -2.75 30.54 2.06
C ASN A 362 -3.40 29.17 2.27
N LEU A 363 -2.71 28.12 1.83
CA LEU A 363 -3.15 26.75 2.02
C LEU A 363 -2.65 26.20 3.36
N GLY A 364 -3.57 25.69 4.17
CA GLY A 364 -3.27 25.12 5.48
C GLY A 364 -3.61 23.63 5.57
N LEU A 365 -3.52 23.13 6.79
CA LEU A 365 -3.85 21.73 7.12
C LEU A 365 -5.34 21.41 6.84
N ASN A 366 -6.22 22.40 7.03
CA ASN A 366 -7.66 22.24 6.95
C ASN A 366 -8.06 21.84 5.52
N GLU A 367 -7.52 22.55 4.54
CA GLU A 367 -7.76 22.36 3.12
C GLU A 367 -7.27 20.98 2.67
N LEU A 368 -6.07 20.57 3.09
CA LEU A 368 -5.50 19.24 2.79
C LEU A 368 -6.38 18.11 3.33
N ILE A 369 -6.92 18.24 4.54
CA ILE A 369 -7.74 17.20 5.15
C ILE A 369 -9.14 17.17 4.54
N LEU A 370 -9.73 18.33 4.22
CA LEU A 370 -11.01 18.40 3.51
C LEU A 370 -10.90 17.82 2.10
N MET A 371 -9.80 18.07 1.40
CA MET A 371 -9.50 17.43 0.11
C MET A 371 -9.41 15.92 0.24
N LEU A 372 -8.63 15.41 1.22
CA LEU A 372 -8.54 13.97 1.48
C LEU A 372 -9.90 13.36 1.81
N PHE A 373 -10.69 14.03 2.65
CA PHE A 373 -12.00 13.54 3.06
C PHE A 373 -12.98 13.47 1.88
N SER A 374 -13.12 14.57 1.15
CA SER A 374 -14.05 14.66 0.01
C SER A 374 -13.69 13.70 -1.13
N SER A 375 -12.40 13.61 -1.48
CA SER A 375 -11.89 12.68 -2.50
C SER A 375 -12.11 11.22 -2.12
N SER A 376 -11.76 10.85 -0.88
CA SER A 376 -11.97 9.50 -0.34
C SER A 376 -13.45 9.13 -0.32
N LEU A 377 -14.31 10.05 0.13
CA LEU A 377 -15.75 9.82 0.21
C LEU A 377 -16.35 9.59 -1.18
N LEU A 378 -16.01 10.44 -2.16
CA LEU A 378 -16.49 10.35 -3.53
C LEU A 378 -16.09 9.02 -4.20
N GLN A 379 -14.81 8.65 -4.06
CA GLN A 379 -14.28 7.38 -4.54
C GLN A 379 -15.06 6.19 -3.95
N MET A 380 -15.20 6.17 -2.62
CA MET A 380 -15.78 5.04 -1.90
C MET A 380 -17.28 4.88 -2.20
N ILE A 381 -18.04 5.97 -2.15
CA ILE A 381 -19.49 5.96 -2.41
C ILE A 381 -19.79 5.48 -3.82
N TYR A 382 -19.07 5.98 -4.83
CA TYR A 382 -19.30 5.57 -6.22
C TYR A 382 -19.22 4.05 -6.38
N LEU A 383 -18.15 3.43 -5.89
CA LEU A 383 -17.97 1.99 -6.09
C LEU A 383 -19.01 1.16 -5.31
N VAL A 384 -19.43 1.64 -4.14
CA VAL A 384 -20.47 0.99 -3.33
C VAL A 384 -21.84 1.06 -3.99
N ILE A 385 -22.17 2.17 -4.67
CA ILE A 385 -23.44 2.31 -5.40
C ILE A 385 -23.49 1.42 -6.65
N MET A 386 -22.34 1.19 -7.29
CA MET A 386 -22.27 0.41 -8.53
C MET A 386 -22.28 -1.11 -8.30
N GLU A 387 -21.92 -1.60 -7.10
CA GLU A 387 -22.06 -3.01 -6.70
C GLU A 387 -23.54 -3.38 -6.53
#